data_AF-A0A496PMX2-F1
#
_entry.id   AF-A0A496PMX2-F1
#
_cell.length_a   1.000
_cell.length_b   1.000
_cell.length_c   1.000
_cell.angle_alpha   90.00
_cell.angle_beta   90.00
_cell.angle_gamma   90.00
#
_symmetry.space_group_name_H-M   'P 1'
#
loop_
_entity.id
_entity.type
_entity.pdbx_description
1 polymer ?
#
loop_
_entity_poly.entity_id
_entity_poly.type
_entity_poly.pdbx_seq_one_letter_code
_entity_poly.pdbx_strand_id
1 'polypeptide(L)'
;MSSRNLNKLVKRPDGSKGKSFVLYAQVTQFDAATGECTFRASVSQRRMSSSYDYEHNAMFVAGDADTECKYLDDVVTDDIVKIYVTSMGSYSYDTQVGGNTTVPLFYVDKISVL
;
A
#
# COMPACT_ATOMS: atom_id res chain seq x y z
N MET A 1 4.16 -3.00 -14.49
CA MET A 1 5.54 -2.71 -14.02
C MET A 1 6.31 -4.03 -13.89
N SER A 2 7.65 -4.04 -13.98
CA SER A 2 8.48 -5.24 -13.71
C SER A 2 8.91 -5.34 -12.24
N SER A 3 9.27 -6.54 -11.75
CA SER A 3 9.79 -6.73 -10.38
C SER A 3 11.02 -5.84 -10.10
N ARG A 4 11.95 -5.72 -11.06
CA ARG A 4 13.12 -4.83 -10.92
C ARG A 4 12.73 -3.36 -10.72
N ASN A 5 11.67 -2.89 -11.38
CA ASN A 5 11.20 -1.52 -11.23
C ASN A 5 10.49 -1.32 -9.89
N LEU A 6 9.73 -2.31 -9.41
CA LEU A 6 9.15 -2.28 -8.07
C LEU A 6 10.24 -2.22 -6.99
N ASN A 7 11.25 -3.08 -7.09
CA ASN A 7 12.43 -3.07 -6.21
C ASN A 7 13.13 -1.69 -6.18
N LYS A 8 13.27 -1.03 -7.33
CA LYS A 8 13.83 0.33 -7.41
C LYS A 8 12.93 1.37 -6.75
N LEU A 9 11.61 1.26 -6.92
CA LEU A 9 10.64 2.13 -6.28
C LEU A 9 10.74 2.00 -4.76
N VAL A 10 10.68 0.77 -4.24
CA VAL A 10 10.77 0.51 -2.80
C VAL A 10 12.10 0.98 -2.22
N LYS A 11 13.21 0.75 -2.93
CA LYS A 11 14.54 1.23 -2.52
C LYS A 11 14.65 2.76 -2.46
N ARG A 12 13.92 3.49 -3.32
CA ARG A 12 13.98 4.97 -3.38
C ARG A 12 12.61 5.55 -3.75
N PRO A 13 11.65 5.57 -2.81
CA PRO A 13 10.26 5.93 -3.10
C PRO A 13 10.11 7.35 -3.65
N ASP A 14 10.92 8.28 -3.14
CA ASP A 14 10.93 9.68 -3.55
C ASP A 14 11.22 9.88 -5.04
N GLY A 15 11.96 8.98 -5.69
CA GLY A 15 12.21 9.05 -7.14
C GLY A 15 10.97 8.73 -8.00
N SER A 16 9.87 8.32 -7.36
CA SER A 16 8.61 7.95 -7.98
C SER A 16 7.45 8.86 -7.59
N LYS A 17 7.68 9.90 -6.78
CA LYS A 17 6.64 10.88 -6.39
C LYS A 17 5.86 11.38 -7.61
N GLY A 18 4.53 11.39 -7.50
CA GLY A 18 3.59 11.81 -8.53
C GLY A 18 3.42 10.83 -9.70
N LYS A 19 4.11 9.68 -9.72
CA LYS A 19 3.91 8.67 -10.76
C LYS A 19 2.82 7.69 -10.33
N SER A 20 2.00 7.28 -11.30
CA SER A 20 0.95 6.29 -11.08
C SER A 20 1.39 4.87 -11.47
N PHE A 21 0.90 3.89 -10.73
CA PHE A 21 1.21 2.47 -10.89
C PHE A 21 -0.03 1.61 -10.71
N VAL A 22 0.04 0.39 -11.23
CA VAL A 22 -0.89 -0.69 -10.87
C VAL A 22 -0.10 -1.70 -10.05
N LEU A 23 -0.58 -1.99 -8.85
CA LEU A 23 -0.01 -2.93 -7.91
C LEU A 23 -1.03 -4.01 -7.55
N TYR A 24 -0.52 -5.14 -7.08
CA TYR A 24 -1.30 -6.14 -6.39
C TYR A 24 -0.80 -6.16 -4.96
N ALA A 25 -1.69 -6.31 -3.99
CA ALA A 25 -1.31 -6.33 -2.59
C ALA A 25 -2.13 -7.33 -1.78
N GLN A 26 -1.54 -7.83 -0.70
CA GLN A 26 -2.26 -8.46 0.40
C GLN A 26 -2.34 -7.45 1.55
N VAL A 27 -3.56 -7.15 2.00
CA VAL A 27 -3.79 -6.23 3.12
C VAL A 27 -3.31 -6.90 4.40
N THR A 28 -2.31 -6.32 5.05
CA THR A 28 -1.69 -6.87 6.28
C THR A 28 -2.20 -6.22 7.55
N GLN A 29 -2.75 -5.01 7.45
CA GLN A 29 -3.32 -4.29 8.57
C GLN A 29 -4.30 -3.23 8.06
N PHE A 30 -5.54 -3.36 8.49
CA PHE A 30 -6.58 -2.34 8.30
C PHE A 30 -7.51 -2.43 9.52
N ASP A 31 -7.21 -1.63 10.53
CA ASP A 31 -7.83 -1.70 11.85
C ASP A 31 -7.95 -0.31 12.49
N ALA A 32 -8.47 -0.24 13.72
CA ALA A 32 -8.67 1.03 14.43
C ALA A 32 -7.38 1.85 14.64
N ALA A 33 -6.19 1.24 14.59
CA ALA A 33 -4.93 1.96 14.71
C ALA A 33 -4.51 2.63 13.40
N THR A 34 -4.93 2.08 12.25
CA THR A 34 -4.70 2.70 10.93
C THR A 34 -5.82 3.67 10.54
N GLY A 35 -7.00 3.55 11.16
CA GLY A 35 -8.19 4.32 10.82
C GLY A 35 -8.91 3.75 9.59
N GLU A 36 -9.90 4.48 9.08
CA GLU A 36 -10.79 4.01 8.01
C GLU A 36 -10.22 4.24 6.60
N CYS A 37 -9.30 5.19 6.43
CA CYS A 37 -8.80 5.57 5.10
C CYS A 37 -7.33 5.23 4.84
N THR A 38 -6.68 4.58 5.80
CA THR A 38 -5.27 4.19 5.68
C THR A 38 -5.12 2.72 6.01
N PHE A 39 -4.32 2.00 5.22
CA PHE A 39 -4.03 0.60 5.49
C PHE A 39 -2.59 0.26 5.12
N ARG A 40 -2.09 -0.84 5.69
CA ARG A 40 -0.79 -1.41 5.39
C ARG A 40 -0.94 -2.67 4.55
N ALA A 41 -0.18 -2.80 3.48
CA ALA A 41 -0.22 -3.99 2.65
C ALA A 41 1.17 -4.38 2.13
N SER A 42 1.34 -5.68 1.92
CA SER A 42 2.49 -6.23 1.22
C SER A 42 2.21 -6.26 -0.28
N VAL A 43 3.11 -5.72 -1.10
CA VAL A 43 2.88 -5.48 -2.53
C VAL A 43 3.74 -6.33 -3.45
N SER A 44 3.21 -6.59 -4.65
CA SER A 44 3.89 -7.21 -5.77
C SER A 44 3.48 -6.55 -7.09
N GLN A 45 4.30 -6.71 -8.13
CA GLN A 45 4.02 -6.20 -9.48
C GLN A 45 2.91 -6.98 -10.21
N ARG A 46 2.51 -8.14 -9.67
CA ARG A 46 1.52 -9.06 -10.25
C ARG A 46 0.75 -9.79 -9.14
N ARG A 47 -0.39 -10.40 -9.48
CA ARG A 47 -1.08 -11.35 -8.59
C ARG A 47 -0.15 -12.52 -8.30
N MET A 48 -0.01 -12.87 -7.03
CA MET A 48 0.73 -14.04 -6.59
C MET A 48 -0.22 -15.20 -6.27
N SER A 49 0.30 -16.41 -6.31
CA SER A 49 -0.45 -17.63 -5.97
C SER A 49 -0.62 -17.81 -4.46
N SER A 50 0.28 -17.22 -3.67
CA SER A 50 0.27 -17.25 -2.21
C SER A 50 0.35 -15.82 -1.67
N SER A 51 -0.36 -15.54 -0.57
CA SER A 51 -0.30 -14.26 0.16
C SER A 51 1.10 -13.96 0.71
N TYR A 52 1.89 -14.99 1.01
CA TYR A 52 3.26 -14.85 1.50
C TYR A 52 4.25 -14.37 0.44
N ASP A 53 3.90 -14.44 -0.85
CA ASP A 53 4.82 -14.05 -1.93
C ASP A 53 4.72 -12.54 -2.28
N TYR A 54 3.98 -11.77 -1.48
CA TYR A 54 3.95 -10.31 -1.57
C TYR A 54 5.07 -9.75 -0.68
N GLU A 55 6.11 -9.18 -1.29
CA GLU A 55 7.42 -9.04 -0.62
C GLU A 55 7.69 -7.66 -0.01
N HIS A 56 6.96 -6.62 -0.43
CA HIS A 56 7.31 -5.25 -0.05
C HIS A 56 6.21 -4.58 0.76
N ASN A 57 6.52 -4.19 1.99
CA ASN A 57 5.61 -3.41 2.82
C ASN A 57 5.42 -2.00 2.26
N ALA A 58 4.17 -1.53 2.22
CA ALA A 58 3.81 -0.17 1.83
C ALA A 58 2.59 0.33 2.61
N MET A 59 2.49 1.64 2.74
CA MET A 59 1.30 2.31 3.26
C MET A 59 0.45 2.84 2.12
N PHE A 60 -0.86 2.78 2.31
CA PHE A 60 -1.86 3.25 1.36
C PHE A 60 -2.79 4.21 2.08
N VAL A 61 -3.11 5.32 1.42
CA VAL A 61 -4.03 6.33 1.91
C VAL A 61 -5.06 6.65 0.83
N ALA A 62 -6.30 6.84 1.24
CA ALA A 62 -7.44 7.17 0.39
C ALA A 62 -8.12 8.45 0.85
N GLY A 63 -8.81 9.13 -0.06
CA GLY A 63 -9.61 10.31 0.28
C GLY A 63 -8.78 11.45 0.88
N ASP A 64 -9.28 12.00 1.99
CA ASP A 64 -8.63 13.01 2.83
C ASP A 64 -7.79 12.38 3.97
N ALA A 65 -7.58 11.05 3.93
CA ALA A 65 -6.97 10.23 4.98
C ALA A 65 -7.80 10.05 6.26
N ASP A 66 -9.04 10.54 6.31
CA ASP A 66 -9.89 10.46 7.50
C ASP A 66 -11.27 9.85 7.21
N THR A 67 -12.06 10.44 6.30
CA THR A 67 -13.46 10.01 6.07
C THR A 67 -13.88 9.92 4.59
N GLU A 68 -13.13 10.50 3.65
CA GLU A 68 -13.50 10.52 2.22
C GLU A 68 -13.04 9.27 1.44
N CYS A 69 -13.14 8.09 2.04
CA CYS A 69 -12.59 6.84 1.49
C CYS A 69 -13.59 5.69 1.40
N LYS A 70 -14.89 5.96 1.28
CA LYS A 70 -15.97 4.93 1.26
C LYS A 70 -15.77 3.76 0.29
N TYR A 71 -14.96 3.94 -0.76
CA TYR A 71 -14.60 2.85 -1.66
C TYR A 71 -13.64 1.81 -1.04
N LEU A 72 -13.21 2.03 0.20
CA LEU A 72 -12.47 1.08 1.04
C LEU A 72 -13.37 0.33 2.03
N ASP A 73 -14.66 0.67 2.17
CA ASP A 73 -15.55 0.12 3.22
C ASP A 73 -15.62 -1.42 3.21
N ASP A 74 -15.50 -2.03 2.02
CA ASP A 74 -15.54 -3.49 1.83
C ASP A 74 -14.14 -4.15 1.88
N VAL A 75 -13.06 -3.37 2.02
CA VAL A 75 -11.68 -3.88 2.04
C VAL A 75 -11.28 -4.14 3.49
N VAL A 76 -10.82 -5.36 3.77
CA VAL A 76 -10.40 -5.77 5.12
C VAL A 76 -9.01 -6.38 5.13
N THR A 77 -8.48 -6.63 6.33
CA THR A 77 -7.25 -7.39 6.51
C THR A 77 -7.37 -8.76 5.85
N ASP A 78 -6.26 -9.24 5.27
CA ASP A 78 -6.11 -10.47 4.48
C ASP A 78 -6.69 -10.46 3.05
N ASP A 79 -7.39 -9.41 2.63
CA ASP A 79 -7.82 -9.29 1.24
C ASP A 79 -6.65 -9.21 0.27
N ILE A 80 -6.80 -9.90 -0.86
CA ILE A 80 -5.95 -9.71 -2.03
C ILE A 80 -6.61 -8.69 -2.95
N VAL A 81 -5.89 -7.60 -3.23
CA VAL A 81 -6.44 -6.47 -3.99
C VAL A 81 -5.59 -6.13 -5.21
N LYS A 82 -6.25 -5.59 -6.23
CA LYS A 82 -5.62 -4.83 -7.31
C LYS A 82 -5.84 -3.34 -7.05
N ILE A 83 -4.76 -2.57 -7.04
CA ILE A 83 -4.80 -1.16 -6.67
C ILE A 83 -4.15 -0.32 -7.78
N TYR A 84 -4.86 0.72 -8.21
CA TYR A 84 -4.32 1.83 -8.99
C TYR A 84 -3.92 2.91 -8.01
N VAL A 85 -2.67 3.34 -8.07
CA VAL A 85 -2.11 4.24 -7.08
C VAL A 85 -1.24 5.32 -7.68
N THR A 86 -1.14 6.44 -6.96
CA THR A 86 -0.17 7.49 -7.21
C THR A 86 0.85 7.52 -6.06
N SER A 87 2.13 7.45 -6.38
CA SER A 87 3.20 7.42 -5.37
C SER A 87 3.34 8.78 -4.69
N MET A 88 3.24 8.78 -3.36
CA MET A 88 3.46 9.95 -2.51
C MET A 88 4.92 10.02 -2.01
N GLY A 89 5.71 8.99 -2.27
CA GLY A 89 7.13 8.91 -1.92
C GLY A 89 7.38 8.15 -0.63
N SER A 90 8.41 8.52 0.14
CA SER A 90 8.71 7.84 1.40
C SER A 90 7.81 8.33 2.53
N TYR A 91 7.39 7.41 3.38
CA TYR A 91 6.67 7.68 4.62
C TYR A 91 7.36 6.94 5.77
N SER A 92 7.67 7.68 6.83
CA SER A 92 8.29 7.14 8.03
C SER A 92 7.31 7.18 9.18
N TYR A 93 7.26 6.10 9.95
CA TYR A 93 6.38 5.98 11.11
C TYR A 93 7.01 5.14 12.20
N ASP A 94 6.57 5.38 13.43
CA ASP A 94 7.01 4.60 14.58
C ASP A 94 6.22 3.29 14.67
N THR A 95 6.94 2.21 14.93
CA THR A 95 6.38 0.87 15.04
C THR A 95 5.91 0.59 16.46
N GLN A 96 4.90 -0.25 16.62
CA GLN A 96 4.32 -0.58 17.93
C GLN A 96 5.29 -1.27 18.89
N VAL A 97 6.30 -1.98 18.36
CA VAL A 97 7.34 -2.68 19.16
C VAL A 97 8.53 -1.78 19.54
N GLY A 98 8.47 -0.49 19.19
CA GLY A 98 9.56 0.46 19.38
C GLY A 98 10.50 0.49 18.18
N GLY A 99 10.82 1.72 17.73
CA GLY A 99 11.66 1.97 16.55
C GLY A 99 10.88 2.64 15.41
N ASN A 100 11.61 3.08 14.39
CA ASN A 100 11.07 3.79 13.23
C ASN A 100 11.32 2.98 11.95
N THR A 101 10.36 2.98 11.03
CA THR A 101 10.53 2.37 9.71
C THR A 101 10.12 3.33 8.61
N THR A 102 10.69 3.15 7.41
CA THR A 102 10.39 3.95 6.23
C THR A 102 9.95 3.05 5.09
N VAL A 103 8.80 3.37 4.49
CA VAL A 103 8.19 2.61 3.39
C VAL A 103 7.68 3.53 2.29
N PRO A 104 7.33 3.02 1.10
CA PRO A 104 6.55 3.79 0.14
C PRO A 104 5.15 4.12 0.69
N LEU A 105 4.69 5.34 0.44
CA LEU A 105 3.30 5.75 0.60
C LEU A 105 2.65 5.92 -0.76
N PHE A 106 1.43 5.40 -0.88
CA PHE A 106 0.63 5.46 -2.09
C PHE A 106 -0.72 6.09 -1.81
N TYR A 107 -1.12 7.04 -2.66
CA TYR A 107 -2.51 7.47 -2.74
C TYR A 107 -3.30 6.45 -3.56
N VAL A 108 -4.45 6.01 -3.07
CA VAL A 108 -5.33 5.05 -3.75
C VAL A 108 -6.24 5.79 -4.72
N ASP A 109 -6.00 5.60 -6.01
CA ASP A 109 -6.86 6.15 -7.07
C ASP A 109 -8.08 5.24 -7.32
N LYS A 110 -7.88 3.92 -7.21
CA LYS A 110 -8.92 2.88 -7.35
C LYS A 110 -8.46 1.55 -6.76
N ILE A 111 -9.38 0.81 -6.13
CA ILE A 111 -9.11 -0.53 -5.57
C ILE A 111 -10.18 -1.54 -5.98
N SER A 112 -9.83 -2.83 -5.97
CA SER A 112 -10.77 -3.95 -6.15
C SER A 112 -10.22 -5.20 -5.46
N VAL A 113 -11.06 -5.91 -4.69
CA VAL A 113 -10.76 -7.23 -4.11
C VAL A 113 -10.79 -8.31 -5.21
N LEU A 114 -9.96 -9.36 -5.11
CA LEU A 114 -9.65 -10.36 -6.16
C LEU A 114 -9.89 -11.83 -5.81
#